data_AF-A0A4Q9HK46-F1
#
_entry.id   AF-A0A4Q9HK46-F1
#
_cell.length_a   1.000
_cell.length_b   1.000
_cell.length_c   1.000
_cell.angle_alpha   90.00
_cell.angle_beta   90.00
_cell.angle_gamma   90.00
#
_symmetry.space_group_name_H-M   'P 1'
#
loop_
_entity.id
_entity.type
_entity.pdbx_description
1 polymer ?
#
loop_
_entity_poly.entity_id
_entity_poly.type
_entity_poly.pdbx_seq_one_letter_code
_entity_poly.pdbx_strand_id
1 'polypeptide(L)' 'RIDVLVTKDSGAAATAPKLTAAREAGIPVVLVRRPPAPEGVPVAADPAEAADWVRRLFA' A
#
# COMPACT_ATOMS: atom_id res chain seq x y z
N ARG A 1 22.23 11.31 8.52
CA ARG A 1 21.12 12.21 8.93
C ARG A 1 20.13 12.22 7.77
N ILE A 2 18.83 12.10 8.04
CA ILE A 2 17.76 12.15 7.04
C ILE A 2 16.90 13.36 7.38
N ASP A 3 16.56 14.17 6.37
CA ASP A 3 15.79 15.41 6.56
C ASP A 3 14.30 15.24 6.22
N VAL A 4 13.96 14.31 5.32
CA VAL A 4 12.58 13.98 4.88
C VAL A 4 12.48 12.50 4.55
N LEU A 5 11.34 11.87 4.89
CA LEU A 5 10.95 10.56 4.35
C LEU A 5 9.94 10.75 3.21
N VAL A 6 10.28 10.32 1.99
CA VAL A 6 9.32 10.23 0.88
C VAL A 6 8.91 8.76 0.71
N THR A 7 7.62 8.47 0.73
CA THR A 7 7.16 7.08 0.59
C THR A 7 5.78 6.97 -0.04
N LYS A 8 5.48 5.84 -0.68
CA LYS A 8 4.15 5.57 -1.26
C LYS A 8 3.21 4.98 -0.22
N ASP A 9 1.93 5.33 -0.32
CA ASP A 9 0.84 4.63 0.34
C ASP A 9 0.61 3.24 -0.29
N SER A 10 1.35 2.26 0.21
CA SER A 10 1.22 0.86 -0.19
C SER A 10 0.13 0.11 0.59
N GLY A 11 -0.56 0.73 1.55
CA GLY A 11 -1.74 0.16 2.22
C GLY A 11 -1.52 -1.09 3.09
N ALA A 12 -0.28 -1.56 3.27
CA ALA A 12 0.00 -2.75 4.06
C ALA A 12 0.36 -2.38 5.51
N ALA A 13 -0.21 -3.11 6.49
CA ALA A 13 0.15 -2.98 7.90
C ALA A 13 1.67 -3.14 8.14
N ALA A 14 2.33 -3.95 7.32
CA ALA A 14 3.78 -4.13 7.30
C ALA A 14 4.60 -2.86 6.94
N THR A 15 3.95 -1.77 6.51
CA THR A 15 4.63 -0.50 6.17
C THR A 15 4.67 0.52 7.30
N ALA A 16 4.13 0.17 8.48
CA ALA A 16 4.23 0.98 9.68
C ALA A 16 5.67 1.31 10.14
N PRO A 17 6.68 0.41 10.04
CA PRO A 17 7.97 0.65 10.70
C PRO A 17 8.68 1.94 10.28
N LYS A 18 8.69 2.27 8.98
CA LYS A 18 9.31 3.52 8.47
C LYS A 18 8.57 4.77 8.93
N LEU A 19 7.24 4.69 9.04
CA LEU A 19 6.40 5.81 9.47
C LEU A 19 6.53 6.01 10.98
N THR A 20 6.61 4.92 11.75
CA THR A 20 6.90 4.92 13.18
C THR A 20 8.27 5.57 13.44
N ALA A 21 9.32 5.12 12.74
CA ALA A 21 10.66 5.68 12.90
C ALA A 21 10.72 7.17 12.53
N ALA A 22 10.06 7.60 11.44
CA ALA A 22 10.01 9.01 11.06
C ALA A 22 9.31 9.87 12.13
N ARG A 23 8.22 9.35 12.72
CA ARG A 23 7.51 10.02 13.82
C ARG A 23 8.38 10.13 15.07
N GLU A 24 9.06 9.06 15.46
CA GLU A 24 9.98 9.05 16.62
C GLU A 24 11.15 10.01 16.42
N ALA A 25 11.66 10.11 15.19
CA ALA A 25 12.75 11.01 14.83
C ALA A 25 12.30 12.47 14.58
N GLY A 26 10.98 12.77 14.61
CA GLY A 26 10.44 14.09 14.30
C GLY A 26 10.66 14.54 12.84
N ILE A 27 10.84 13.58 11.91
CA ILE A 27 11.15 13.88 10.51
C ILE A 27 9.84 14.01 9.70
N PRO A 28 9.69 15.06 8.88
CA PRO A 28 8.54 15.22 8.00
C PRO A 28 8.42 14.06 6.98
N VAL A 29 7.18 13.67 6.70
CA VAL A 29 6.85 12.58 5.76
C VAL A 29 6.05 13.13 4.58
N VAL A 30 6.53 12.87 3.36
CA VAL A 30 5.77 13.07 2.13
C VAL A 30 5.21 11.72 1.70
N LEU A 31 3.89 11.55 1.87
CA LEU A 31 3.18 10.34 1.46
C LEU A 31 2.60 10.51 0.04
N VAL A 32 3.12 9.72 -0.91
CA VAL A 32 2.58 9.65 -2.27
C VAL A 32 1.34 8.77 -2.26
N ARG A 33 0.17 9.36 -2.55
CA ARG A 33 -1.11 8.63 -2.60
C ARG A 33 -1.09 7.53 -3.64
N ARG A 34 -1.76 6.42 -3.36
CA ARG A 34 -1.99 5.35 -4.34
C ARG A 34 -2.89 5.92 -5.47
N PRO A 35 -2.52 5.78 -6.75
CA PRO A 35 -3.42 6.13 -7.84
C PRO A 35 -4.64 5.19 -7.84
N PRO A 36 -5.79 5.63 -8.36
CA PRO A 36 -6.94 4.75 -8.53
C PRO A 36 -6.60 3.59 -9.47
N ALA A 37 -7.29 2.46 -9.30
CA ALA A 37 -7.23 1.39 -10.28
C ALA A 37 -7.75 1.89 -11.65
N PRO A 38 -7.26 1.36 -12.78
CA PRO A 38 -7.80 1.70 -14.09
C PRO A 38 -9.28 1.32 -14.19
N GLU A 39 -10.03 2.06 -15.02
CA GLU A 39 -11.45 1.79 -15.25
C GLU A 39 -11.67 0.38 -15.80
N GLY A 40 -12.70 -0.30 -15.31
CA GLY A 40 -13.07 -1.66 -15.74
C GLY A 40 -12.14 -2.77 -15.24
N VAL A 41 -11.07 -2.45 -14.50
CA VAL A 41 -10.18 -3.46 -13.90
C VAL A 41 -10.74 -3.88 -12.53
N PRO A 42 -11.16 -5.14 -12.34
CA PRO A 42 -11.65 -5.60 -11.05
C PRO A 42 -10.51 -5.60 -10.02
N VAL A 43 -10.83 -5.19 -8.79
CA VAL A 43 -9.88 -5.09 -7.68
C VAL A 43 -10.32 -6.03 -6.56
N ALA A 44 -9.43 -6.93 -6.16
CA ALA A 44 -9.62 -7.73 -4.95
C ALA A 44 -9.15 -6.94 -3.72
N ALA A 45 -9.91 -7.01 -2.63
CA ALA A 45 -9.61 -6.37 -1.36
C ALA A 45 -8.46 -7.06 -0.62
N ASP A 46 -8.31 -8.38 -0.82
CA ASP A 46 -7.27 -9.19 -0.19
C ASP A 46 -6.80 -10.36 -1.08
N PRO A 47 -5.70 -11.07 -0.70
CA PRO A 47 -5.19 -12.19 -1.49
C PRO A 47 -6.13 -13.39 -1.59
N ALA A 48 -7.02 -13.62 -0.62
CA ALA A 48 -7.94 -14.75 -0.65
C ALA A 48 -9.03 -14.53 -1.70
N GLU A 49 -9.60 -13.32 -1.76
CA GLU A 49 -10.55 -12.93 -2.81
C GLU A 49 -9.93 -13.06 -4.21
N ALA A 50 -8.68 -12.62 -4.37
CA ALA A 50 -7.95 -12.75 -5.63
C ALA A 50 -7.78 -14.22 -6.04
N ALA A 51 -7.43 -15.09 -5.09
CA ALA A 51 -7.27 -16.52 -5.36
C ALA A 51 -8.60 -17.18 -5.76
N ASP A 52 -9.70 -16.84 -5.09
CA ASP A 52 -11.02 -17.36 -5.43
C ASP A 52 -11.50 -16.87 -6.80
N TRP A 53 -11.19 -15.63 -7.17
CA TRP A 53 -11.48 -15.14 -8.50
C TRP A 53 -10.75 -15.95 -9.57
N VAL A 54 -9.44 -16.18 -9.41
CA VAL A 54 -8.65 -17.00 -10.34
C VAL A 54 -9.24 -18.41 -10.45
N ARG A 55 -9.60 -19.05 -9.34
CA ARG A 55 -10.22 -20.38 -9.35
C ARG A 55 -11.51 -20.43 -10.16
N ARG A 56 -12.38 -19.40 -10.05
CA ARG A 56 -13.65 -19.34 -10.80
C ARG A 56 -13.46 -19.14 -12.31
N LEU A 57 -12.34 -18.57 -12.76
CA LEU A 57 -12.06 -18.39 -14.19
C LEU A 57 -11.70 -19.70 -14.90
N PHE A 58 -11.25 -20.71 -14.15
CA PHE A 58 -10.81 -22.00 -14.67
C PHE A 58 -11.71 -23.17 -14.25
N ALA A 59 -12.88 -22.87 -13.65
CA ALA A 59 -13.94 -23.83 -13.37
C ALA A 59 -14.88 -23.93 -14.57
#